data_AF-A0A951K6P0-F1
#
_entry.id   AF-A0A951K6P0-F1
#
_cell.length_a   1.000
_cell.length_b   1.000
_cell.length_c   1.000
_cell.angle_alpha   90.00
_cell.angle_beta   90.00
_cell.angle_gamma   90.00
#
_symmetry.space_group_name_H-M   'P 1'
#
loop_
_entity.id
_entity.type
_entity.pdbx_description
1 polymer ?
#
loop_
_entity_poly.entity_id
_entity_poly.type
_entity_poly.pdbx_seq_one_letter_code
_entity_poly.pdbx_strand_id
1 'polypeptide(L)'
;MAEHCPGCGMRFEREEGFFLGVYFVNITLTQSALVAFVSVAFALTLPDAPVGAILAGALAVAVATPLACYPMSRTLWVAMHLVMQPLEPAEQAEAAALRFERGDGLTPRR
;
A
#
# COMPACT_ATOMS: atom_id res chain seq x y z
N MET A 1 -8.90 2.75 -8.81
CA MET A 1 -7.44 2.54 -8.88
C MET A 1 -7.11 1.90 -10.22
N ALA A 2 -5.98 2.22 -10.84
CA ALA A 2 -5.61 1.58 -12.11
C ALA A 2 -5.32 0.08 -11.91
N GLU A 3 -5.83 -0.77 -12.79
CA GLU A 3 -5.58 -2.22 -12.78
C GLU A 3 -4.16 -2.57 -13.23
N HIS A 4 -3.63 -1.76 -14.15
CA HIS A 4 -2.30 -1.91 -14.73
C HIS A 4 -1.43 -0.70 -14.42
N CYS A 5 -0.13 -0.93 -14.31
CA CYS A 5 0.85 0.13 -14.15
C CYS A 5 0.88 1.01 -15.42
N PRO A 6 0.69 2.35 -15.31
CA PRO A 6 0.70 3.23 -16.48
C PRO A 6 2.08 3.33 -17.12
N GLY A 7 3.15 3.19 -16.32
CA GLY A 7 4.52 3.19 -16.82
C GLY A 7 4.94 1.84 -17.38
N CYS A 8 4.52 0.76 -16.70
CA CYS A 8 4.76 -0.68 -16.81
C CYS A 8 4.05 -1.56 -17.86
N GLY A 9 2.75 -1.33 -18.01
CA GLY A 9 1.82 -2.35 -18.50
C GLY A 9 1.50 -3.48 -17.51
N MET A 10 2.33 -3.73 -16.48
CA MET A 10 2.14 -4.82 -15.52
C MET A 10 0.81 -4.73 -14.76
N ARG A 11 0.09 -5.85 -14.65
CA ARG A 11 -1.10 -5.99 -13.80
C ARG A 11 -0.70 -5.97 -12.33
N PHE A 12 -1.33 -5.10 -11.54
CA PHE A 12 -1.03 -5.00 -10.12
C PHE A 12 -1.54 -6.21 -9.32
N GLU A 13 -2.69 -6.76 -9.72
CA GLU A 13 -3.30 -7.92 -9.07
C GLU A 13 -3.00 -9.16 -9.91
N ARG A 14 -1.91 -9.86 -9.57
CA ARG A 14 -1.37 -10.95 -10.38
C ARG A 14 -2.20 -12.24 -10.24
N GLU A 15 -2.68 -12.50 -9.03
CA GLU A 15 -3.35 -13.75 -8.64
C GLU A 15 -4.61 -13.46 -7.80
N GLU A 16 -5.54 -14.40 -7.76
CA GLU A 16 -6.67 -14.32 -6.84
C GLU A 16 -6.18 -14.33 -5.39
N GLY A 17 -6.67 -13.40 -4.57
CA GLY A 17 -6.23 -13.25 -3.18
C GLY A 17 -5.00 -12.38 -2.99
N PHE A 18 -4.40 -11.84 -4.06
CA PHE A 18 -3.30 -10.87 -3.96
C PHE A 18 -3.69 -9.61 -3.15
N PHE A 19 -4.97 -9.26 -3.16
CA PHE A 19 -5.55 -8.22 -2.30
C PHE A 19 -5.36 -8.46 -0.80
N LEU A 20 -5.26 -9.71 -0.35
CA LEU A 20 -5.05 -10.04 1.06
C LEU A 20 -3.72 -9.49 1.58
N GLY A 21 -2.68 -9.54 0.74
CA GLY A 21 -1.38 -8.95 1.08
C GLY A 21 -1.40 -7.42 1.12
N VAL A 22 -2.21 -6.79 0.27
CA VAL A 22 -2.44 -5.33 0.33
C VAL A 22 -3.07 -4.95 1.67
N TYR A 23 -4.07 -5.71 2.13
CA TYR A 23 -4.65 -5.51 3.46
C TYR A 23 -3.67 -5.76 4.58
N PHE A 24 -2.88 -6.83 4.50
CA PHE A 24 -1.86 -7.12 5.51
C PHE A 24 -0.93 -5.93 5.70
N VAL A 25 -0.35 -5.40 4.62
CA VAL A 25 0.52 -4.21 4.68
C VAL A 25 -0.23 -2.99 5.24
N ASN A 26 -1.49 -2.77 4.84
CA ASN A 26 -2.27 -1.64 5.31
C ASN A 26 -2.58 -1.70 6.82
N ILE A 27 -2.92 -2.89 7.32
CA ILE A 27 -3.18 -3.13 8.74
C ILE A 27 -1.88 -2.95 9.53
N THR A 28 -0.75 -3.47 9.06
CA THR A 28 0.56 -3.28 9.73
C THR A 28 0.94 -1.81 9.83
N LEU A 29 0.76 -1.02 8.76
CA LEU A 29 1.00 0.42 8.78
C LEU A 29 0.04 1.15 9.73
N THR A 30 -1.23 0.79 9.71
CA THR A 30 -2.24 1.39 10.59
C THR A 30 -1.96 1.09 12.06
N GLN A 31 -1.61 -0.15 12.38
CA GLN A 31 -1.33 -0.57 13.74
C GLN A 31 -0.04 0.07 14.28
N SER A 32 1.01 0.16 13.45
CA SER A 32 2.25 0.85 13.84
C SER A 32 2.02 2.33 14.09
N ALA A 33 1.24 3.01 13.25
CA ALA A 33 0.84 4.40 13.46
C ALA A 33 0.02 4.59 14.75
N LEU A 34 -0.92 3.68 15.02
CA LEU A 34 -1.75 3.72 16.22
C LEU A 34 -0.92 3.53 17.49
N VAL A 35 -0.04 2.52 17.53
CA VAL A 35 0.86 2.27 18.66
C VAL A 35 1.78 3.47 18.88
N ALA A 36 2.35 4.03 17.82
CA ALA A 36 3.20 5.22 17.90
C ALA A 36 2.42 6.42 18.49
N PHE A 37 1.22 6.69 17.97
CA PHE A 37 0.38 7.78 18.46
C PHE A 37 0.06 7.64 19.96
N VAL A 38 -0.45 6.47 20.38
CA VAL A 38 -0.84 6.22 21.77
C VAL A 38 0.38 6.33 22.69
N SER A 39 1.51 5.74 22.30
CA SER A 39 2.75 5.77 23.09
C SER A 39 3.26 7.20 23.28
N VAL A 40 3.29 7.99 22.22
CA VAL A 40 3.72 9.40 22.26
C VAL A 40 2.74 10.24 23.09
N ALA A 41 1.43 10.05 22.92
CA ALA A 41 0.43 10.78 23.67
C ALA A 41 0.59 10.56 25.18
N PHE A 42 0.67 9.29 25.63
CA PHE A 42 0.89 8.99 27.05
C PHE A 42 2.24 9.49 27.57
N ALA A 43 3.32 9.36 26.80
CA ALA A 43 4.63 9.86 27.21
C ALA A 43 4.64 11.37 27.47
N LEU A 44 3.81 12.13 26.75
CA LEU A 44 3.73 13.60 26.87
C LEU A 44 2.74 14.09 27.92
N THR A 45 1.69 13.31 28.24
CA THR A 45 0.59 13.78 29.10
C THR A 45 0.58 13.19 30.50
N LEU A 46 1.45 12.23 30.81
CA LEU A 46 1.55 11.69 32.17
C LEU A 46 2.09 12.75 33.15
N PRO A 47 1.60 12.78 34.41
CA PRO A 47 0.66 11.83 35.02
C PRO A 47 -0.84 12.10 34.73
N ASP A 48 -1.22 13.31 34.36
CA ASP A 48 -2.62 13.71 34.13
C ASP A 48 -3.06 13.51 32.67
N ALA A 49 -3.10 12.26 32.24
CA ALA A 49 -3.40 11.91 30.85
C ALA A 49 -4.89 12.16 30.50
N PRO A 50 -5.21 12.99 29.48
CA PRO A 50 -6.58 13.21 29.04
C PRO A 50 -7.07 12.05 28.16
N VAL A 51 -7.40 10.91 28.79
CA VAL A 51 -7.75 9.65 28.10
C VAL A 51 -8.84 9.83 27.03
N GLY A 52 -9.84 10.68 27.27
CA GLY A 52 -10.89 10.97 26.28
C GLY A 52 -10.35 11.58 24.98
N ALA A 53 -9.42 12.53 25.07
CA ALA A 53 -8.78 13.14 23.90
C ALA A 53 -7.85 12.16 23.18
N ILE A 54 -7.13 11.32 23.95
CA ILE A 54 -6.25 10.28 23.40
C ILE A 54 -7.08 9.25 22.62
N LEU A 55 -8.22 8.80 23.16
CA LEU A 55 -9.11 7.86 22.46
C LEU A 55 -9.71 8.46 21.19
N ALA A 56 -10.14 9.73 21.24
CA ALA A 56 -10.65 10.43 20.06
C ALA A 56 -9.57 10.55 18.98
N GLY A 57 -8.34 10.89 19.35
CA GLY A 57 -7.20 10.92 18.45
C GLY A 57 -6.84 9.53 17.90
N ALA A 58 -6.86 8.50 18.75
CA ALA A 58 -6.60 7.12 18.34
C ALA A 58 -7.64 6.62 17.32
N LEU A 59 -8.92 6.94 17.52
CA LEU A 59 -9.98 6.65 16.56
C LEU A 59 -9.75 7.38 15.23
N ALA A 60 -9.37 8.66 15.28
CA ALA A 60 -9.03 9.42 14.09
C ALA A 60 -7.85 8.78 13.32
N VAL A 61 -6.78 8.37 14.01
CA VAL A 61 -5.64 7.68 13.42
C VAL A 61 -6.06 6.33 12.82
N ALA A 62 -6.87 5.54 13.53
CA ALA A 62 -7.33 4.24 13.09
C ALA A 62 -8.18 4.29 11.80
N VAL A 63 -8.91 5.40 11.56
CA VAL A 63 -9.71 5.60 10.35
C VAL A 63 -8.91 6.30 9.24
N ALA A 64 -8.17 7.35 9.58
CA ALA A 64 -7.47 8.16 8.59
C ALA A 64 -6.28 7.42 7.97
N THR A 65 -5.52 6.67 8.77
CA THR A 65 -4.31 5.96 8.32
C THR A 65 -4.61 4.93 7.22
N PRO A 66 -5.54 3.97 7.38
CA PRO A 66 -5.78 2.98 6.33
C PRO A 66 -6.25 3.62 5.02
N LEU A 67 -7.08 4.67 5.10
CA LEU A 67 -7.56 5.42 3.94
C LEU A 67 -6.42 6.14 3.21
N ALA A 68 -5.54 6.82 3.94
CA ALA A 68 -4.40 7.54 3.37
C ALA A 68 -3.31 6.59 2.84
N CYS A 69 -3.06 5.50 3.56
CA CYS A 69 -1.98 4.55 3.24
C CYS A 69 -2.39 3.48 2.24
N TYR A 70 -3.67 3.32 1.90
CA TYR A 70 -4.12 2.26 0.97
C TYR A 70 -3.37 2.23 -0.38
N PRO A 71 -3.12 3.38 -1.07
CA PRO A 71 -2.30 3.38 -2.28
C PRO A 71 -0.86 2.91 -2.03
N MET A 72 -0.27 3.32 -0.91
CA MET A 72 1.09 2.93 -0.52
C MET A 72 1.16 1.43 -0.22
N SER A 73 0.16 0.88 0.49
CA SER A 73 0.06 -0.55 0.80
C SER A 73 0.05 -1.40 -0.46
N ARG A 74 -0.69 -0.97 -1.49
CA ARG A 74 -0.72 -1.67 -2.78
C ARG A 74 0.65 -1.65 -3.46
N THR A 75 1.33 -0.50 -3.49
CA THR A 75 2.67 -0.39 -4.09
C THR A 75 3.72 -1.19 -3.33
N LEU A 76 3.69 -1.16 -1.99
CA LEU A 76 4.63 -1.88 -1.14
C LEU A 76 4.43 -3.39 -1.26
N TRP A 77 3.18 -3.86 -1.24
CA TRP A 77 2.87 -5.27 -1.43
C TRP A 77 3.36 -5.77 -2.80
N VAL A 78 3.09 -5.02 -3.87
CA VAL A 78 3.58 -5.36 -5.22
C VAL A 78 5.10 -5.39 -5.26
N ALA A 79 5.78 -4.38 -4.72
CA ALA A 79 7.24 -4.35 -4.68
C ALA A 79 7.82 -5.55 -3.91
N MET A 80 7.27 -5.86 -2.73
CA MET A 80 7.69 -7.00 -1.93
C MET A 80 7.45 -8.32 -2.67
N HIS A 81 6.29 -8.47 -3.31
CA HIS A 81 5.97 -9.66 -4.09
C HIS A 81 6.89 -9.83 -5.30
N LEU A 82 7.32 -8.75 -5.96
CA LEU A 82 8.28 -8.82 -7.06
C LEU A 82 9.67 -9.27 -6.61
N VAL A 83 10.05 -8.93 -5.37
CA VAL A 83 11.30 -9.41 -4.76
C VAL A 83 11.21 -10.89 -4.45
N MET A 84 10.06 -11.37 -3.95
CA MET A 84 9.84 -12.77 -3.60
C MET A 84 9.62 -13.66 -4.84
N GLN A 85 8.82 -13.17 -5.79
CA GLN A 85 8.43 -13.84 -7.02
C GLN A 85 8.52 -12.84 -8.18
N PRO A 86 9.64 -12.85 -8.93
CA PRO A 86 9.79 -12.05 -10.14
C PRO A 86 8.66 -12.28 -11.15
N LEU A 87 8.53 -11.38 -12.13
CA LEU A 87 7.56 -11.56 -13.21
C LEU A 87 7.90 -12.80 -14.03
N GLU A 88 6.90 -13.65 -14.26
CA GLU A 88 7.01 -14.75 -15.19
C GLU A 88 7.07 -14.25 -16.64
N PRO A 89 7.71 -14.98 -17.56
CA PRO A 89 7.79 -14.57 -18.97
C PRO A 89 6.42 -14.32 -19.61
N ALA A 90 5.39 -15.07 -19.21
CA ALA A 90 4.02 -14.88 -19.67
C ALA A 90 3.46 -13.52 -19.24
N GLU A 91 3.63 -13.14 -17.97
CA GLU A 91 3.19 -11.84 -17.44
C GLU A 91 3.96 -10.67 -18.08
N GLN A 92 5.23 -10.88 -18.42
CA GLN A 92 6.02 -9.89 -19.17
C GLN A 92 5.49 -9.70 -20.58
N ALA A 93 5.12 -10.80 -21.26
CA ALA A 93 4.53 -10.76 -22.59
C ALA A 93 3.16 -10.07 -22.57
N GLU A 94 2.32 -10.35 -21.58
CA GLU A 94 1.03 -9.65 -21.37
C GLU A 94 1.23 -8.15 -21.16
N ALA A 95 2.16 -7.76 -20.29
CA ALA A 95 2.49 -6.36 -20.06
C ALA A 95 3.01 -5.66 -21.34
N ALA A 96 3.80 -6.37 -22.15
CA ALA A 96 4.32 -5.86 -23.42
C ALA A 96 3.21 -5.71 -24.47
N ALA A 97 2.28 -6.67 -24.56
CA ALA A 97 1.12 -6.61 -25.44
C ALA A 97 0.24 -5.39 -25.10
N LEU A 98 -0.09 -5.19 -23.82
CA LEU A 98 -0.87 -4.04 -23.35
C LEU A 98 -0.21 -2.70 -23.68
N ARG A 99 1.12 -2.61 -23.58
CA ARG A 99 1.87 -1.41 -23.98
C ARG A 99 1.81 -1.16 -25.48
N PHE A 100 1.89 -2.21 -26.28
CA PHE A 100 1.77 -2.12 -27.73
C PHE A 100 0.38 -1.64 -28.12
N GLU A 101 -0.67 -2.21 -27.53
CA GLU A 101 -2.06 -1.79 -27.73
C GLU A 101 -2.30 -0.33 -27.33
N ARG A 102 -1.62 0.15 -26.27
CA ARG A 102 -1.69 1.57 -25.87
C ARG A 102 -0.91 2.50 -26.81
N GLY A 103 -0.06 1.97 -27.69
CA GLY A 103 0.85 2.76 -28.51
C GLY A 103 2.05 3.32 -27.75
N ASP A 104 2.32 2.82 -26.52
CA ASP A 104 3.42 3.28 -25.64
C ASP A 104 4.80 2.73 -26.07
N GLY A 105 4.85 1.90 -27.12
CA GLY A 105 6.00 1.04 -27.48
C GLY A 105 7.31 1.74 -27.90
N LEU A 106 7.37 3.07 -27.96
CA LEU A 106 8.51 3.83 -28.50
C LEU A 106 9.11 4.89 -27.58
N THR A 107 8.54 5.14 -26.39
CA THR A 107 9.14 6.10 -25.45
C THR A 107 9.88 5.36 -24.34
N PRO A 108 11.23 5.27 -24.38
CA PRO A 108 11.99 4.83 -23.22
C PRO A 108 11.78 5.85 -22.10
N ARG A 109 10.97 5.52 -21.10
CA ARG A 109 10.93 6.28 -19.85
C ARG A 109 12.18 5.91 -19.06
N ARG A 110 13.12 6.87 -19.01
CA ARG A 110 14.32 6.86 -18.18
C ARG A 110 14.01 6.51 -16.72
#